data_AF-A0A2V5TEY7-F1
#
_entry.id   AF-A0A2V5TEY7-F1
#
_cell.length_a   1.000
_cell.length_b   1.000
_cell.length_c   1.000
_cell.angle_alpha   90.00
_cell.angle_beta   90.00
_cell.angle_gamma   90.00
#
_symmetry.space_group_name_H-M   'P 1'
#
loop_
_entity.id
_entity.type
_entity.pdbx_description
1 polymer ?
#
loop_
_entity_poly.entity_id
_entity_poly.type
_entity_poly.pdbx_seq_one_letter_code
_entity_poly.pdbx_strand_id
1 'polypeptide(L)' 'MHFSGDEDVARQLDAEDPLRGFRENFSLPLGNNGKPVIYFAGNSLGLMPKSARQIVEEELDNWG' A
#
# COMPACT_ATOMS: atom_id res chain seq x y z
N MET A 1 16.46 -7.04 -16.71
CA MET A 1 16.02 -5.77 -16.08
C MET A 1 17.11 -4.74 -16.36
N HIS A 2 16.76 -3.63 -17.01
CA HIS A 2 17.64 -2.49 -17.20
C HIS A 2 17.19 -1.41 -16.22
N PHE A 3 18.14 -0.82 -15.47
CA PHE A 3 17.84 0.18 -14.45
C PHE A 3 18.49 1.51 -14.85
N SER A 4 17.73 2.59 -14.73
CA SER A 4 18.17 3.98 -14.91
C SER A 4 17.61 4.85 -13.78
N GLY A 5 18.20 6.03 -13.59
CA GLY A 5 17.63 7.07 -12.72
C GLY A 5 16.47 7.85 -13.35
N ASP A 6 16.14 7.57 -14.60
CA ASP A 6 15.07 8.26 -15.33
C ASP A 6 13.68 7.86 -14.84
N GLU A 7 12.79 8.84 -14.72
CA GLU A 7 11.41 8.65 -14.24
C GLU A 7 10.62 7.68 -15.14
N ASP A 8 10.83 7.72 -16.46
CA ASP A 8 10.14 6.85 -17.42
C ASP A 8 10.46 5.37 -17.18
N VAL A 9 11.69 5.05 -16.76
CA VAL A 9 12.08 3.69 -16.43
C VAL A 9 11.36 3.23 -15.16
N ALA A 10 11.22 4.08 -14.14
CA ALA A 10 10.45 3.76 -12.94
C ALA A 10 8.97 3.52 -13.26
N ARG A 11 8.37 4.35 -14.13
CA ARG A 11 6.97 4.20 -14.57
C ARG A 11 6.74 2.90 -15.34
N GLN A 12 7.68 2.51 -16.19
CA GLN A 12 7.62 1.24 -16.91
C GLN A 12 7.67 0.05 -15.94
N LEU A 13 8.61 0.07 -14.98
CA LEU A 13 8.74 -0.97 -13.97
C LEU A 13 7.47 -1.09 -13.09
N ASP A 14 6.87 0.03 -12.70
CA ASP A 14 5.59 0.05 -11.97
C ASP A 14 4.46 -0.58 -12.82
N ALA A 15 4.43 -0.34 -14.14
CA ALA A 15 3.40 -0.86 -15.03
C ALA A 15 3.55 -2.37 -15.29
N GLU A 16 4.79 -2.88 -15.31
CA GLU A 16 5.12 -4.28 -15.54
C GLU A 16 5.08 -5.13 -14.26
N ASP A 17 4.98 -4.52 -13.08
CA ASP A 17 4.93 -5.26 -11.80
C ASP A 17 3.66 -6.11 -11.67
N PRO A 18 3.75 -7.45 -11.68
CA PRO A 18 2.59 -8.33 -11.51
C PRO A 18 1.94 -8.19 -10.12
N LEU A 19 2.64 -7.60 -9.14
CA LEU A 19 2.13 -7.37 -7.78
C LEU A 19 1.54 -5.97 -7.59
N ARG A 20 1.55 -5.11 -8.60
CA ARG A 20 1.06 -3.72 -8.51
C ARG A 20 -0.32 -3.61 -7.85
N GLY A 21 -1.22 -4.56 -8.16
CA GLY A 21 -2.59 -4.59 -7.63
C GLY A 21 -2.66 -4.73 -6.11
N PHE A 22 -1.67 -5.36 -5.46
CA PHE A 22 -1.66 -5.52 -3.99
C PHE A 22 -1.60 -4.19 -3.26
N ARG A 23 -1.04 -3.14 -3.88
CA ARG A 23 -1.01 -1.79 -3.31
C ARG A 23 -2.40 -1.28 -2.94
N GLU A 24 -3.41 -1.66 -3.70
CA GLU A 24 -4.80 -1.24 -3.48
C GLU A 24 -5.43 -1.89 -2.24
N ASN A 25 -4.84 -2.95 -1.70
CA ASN A 25 -5.32 -3.64 -0.50
C ASN A 25 -4.91 -2.95 0.81
N PHE A 26 -4.10 -1.88 0.76
CA PHE A 26 -3.58 -1.19 1.94
C PHE A 26 -4.11 0.24 2.04
N SER A 27 -4.23 0.72 3.29
CA SER A 27 -4.56 2.11 3.58
C SER A 27 -3.28 2.96 3.60
N LEU A 28 -3.05 3.72 2.53
CA LEU A 28 -1.89 4.61 2.40
C LEU A 28 -2.13 5.94 3.12
N PRO A 29 -1.24 6.37 4.04
CA PRO A 29 -1.35 7.68 4.66
C PRO A 29 -1.24 8.78 3.61
N LEU A 30 -2.10 9.79 3.71
CA LEU A 30 -2.09 10.95 2.83
C LEU A 30 -1.31 12.08 3.48
N GLY A 31 -0.50 12.77 2.68
CA GLY A 31 0.15 14.01 3.08
C GLY A 31 -0.80 15.22 2.98
N ASN A 32 -0.29 16.39 3.33
CA ASN A 32 -1.06 17.65 3.34
C ASN A 32 -1.66 18.03 1.97
N ASN A 33 -1.13 17.47 0.88
CA ASN A 33 -1.61 17.68 -0.49
C ASN A 33 -2.62 16.63 -0.96
N GLY A 34 -3.08 15.74 -0.05
CA GLY A 34 -4.02 14.66 -0.36
C GLY A 34 -3.40 13.51 -1.17
N LYS A 35 -2.09 13.52 -1.43
CA LYS A 35 -1.38 12.43 -2.12
C LYS A 35 -0.79 11.44 -1.11
N PRO A 36 -0.67 10.15 -1.47
CA PRO A 36 0.04 9.18 -0.64
C PRO A 36 1.45 9.64 -0.31
N VAL A 37 1.86 9.47 0.95
CA VAL A 37 3.25 9.67 1.36
C VAL A 37 4.15 8.53 0.88
N ILE A 38 5.45 8.78 0.77
CA ILE A 38 6.45 7.74 0.55
C ILE A 38 6.73 7.07 1.89
N TYR A 39 6.21 5.86 2.08
CA TYR A 39 6.26 5.15 3.36
C TYR A 39 7.30 4.02 3.34
N PHE A 40 8.53 4.32 3.75
CA PHE A 40 9.64 3.36 3.86
C PHE A 40 9.88 2.84 5.28
N ALA A 41 8.88 2.95 6.16
CA ALA A 41 8.95 2.48 7.55
C ALA A 41 8.13 1.19 7.81
N GLY A 42 7.69 0.51 6.75
CA GLY A 42 6.87 -0.71 6.82
C GLY A 42 7.51 -1.88 7.55
N ASN A 43 8.83 -1.84 7.75
CA ASN A 43 9.57 -2.82 8.54
C ASN A 43 9.37 -2.67 10.05
N SER A 44 8.93 -1.50 10.52
CA SER A 44 8.63 -1.25 11.93
C SER A 44 7.13 -1.37 12.19
N LEU A 45 6.33 -0.67 11.40
CA LEU A 45 4.88 -0.75 11.45
C LEU A 45 4.33 -0.88 10.04
N GLY A 46 3.71 -2.02 9.76
CA GLY A 46 3.08 -2.27 8.47
C GLY A 46 1.90 -1.34 8.22
N LEU A 47 1.66 -1.01 6.95
CA LEU A 47 0.41 -0.36 6.56
C LEU A 47 -0.77 -1.26 6.90
N MET A 48 -1.87 -0.66 7.36
CA MET A 48 -3.08 -1.42 7.67
C MET A 48 -3.69 -2.01 6.38
N PRO A 49 -3.87 -3.33 6.29
CA PRO A 49 -4.69 -3.94 5.24
C PRO A 49 -6.14 -3.45 5.37
N LYS A 50 -6.80 -3.14 4.25
CA LYS A 50 -8.20 -2.68 4.26
C LYS A 50 -9.16 -3.72 4.87
N SER A 51 -8.85 -5.01 4.72
CA SER A 51 -9.61 -6.11 5.32
C SER A 51 -9.47 -6.20 6.85
N ALA A 52 -8.41 -5.62 7.45
CA ALA A 52 -8.18 -5.75 8.88
C ALA A 52 -9.32 -5.16 9.70
N ARG A 53 -9.91 -4.05 9.22
CA ARG A 53 -11.09 -3.43 9.86
C ARG A 53 -12.28 -4.40 9.88
N GLN A 54 -12.62 -4.97 8.73
CA GLN A 54 -13.74 -5.89 8.60
C GLN A 54 -13.57 -7.11 9.52
N ILE A 55 -12.39 -7.73 9.53
CA ILE A 55 -12.12 -8.92 10.37
C ILE A 55 -12.25 -8.59 11.86
N VAL A 56 -11.74 -7.43 12.29
CA VAL A 56 -11.89 -7.00 13.69
C VAL A 56 -13.37 -6.74 14.03
N GLU A 57 -14.13 -6.11 13.14
CA GLU A 57 -15.57 -5.89 13.32
C GLU A 57 -16.34 -7.23 13.42
N GLU A 58 -16.04 -8.21 12.57
CA GLU A 58 -16.63 -9.56 12.61
C GLU A 58 -16.38 -10.27 13.96
N GLU A 59 -15.17 -10.20 14.50
CA GLU A 59 -14.84 -10.80 15.81
C GLU A 59 -15.54 -10.09 16.98
N LEU A 60 -15.72 -8.77 16.90
CA LEU A 60 -16.47 -8.00 17.91
C LEU A 60 -17.96 -8.34 17.87
N ASP A 61 -18.54 -8.48 16.68
CA ASP A 61 -19.93 -8.88 16.49
C ASP A 61 -20.17 -10.31 17.01
N ASN A 62 -19.24 -11.23 16.77
CA ASN A 62 -19.32 -12.61 17.28
C ASN A 62 -19.25 -12.70 18.82
N TRP A 63 -18.67 -11.70 19.48
CA TRP A 63 -18.60 -11.65 20.94
C TRP A 63 -19.92 -11.12 21.57
N GLY A 64 -20.68 -10.29 20.85
CA GLY A 64 -21.90 -9.62 21.32
C GLY A 64 -23.20 -10.22 20.83
#